data_AF-A0A3L8T0N6-F1
#
_entry.id   AF-A0A3L8T0N6-F1
#
_cell.length_a   1.000
_cell.length_b   1.000
_cell.length_c   1.000
_cell.angle_alpha   90.00
_cell.angle_beta   90.00
_cell.angle_gamma   90.00
#
_symmetry.space_group_name_H-M   'P 1'
#
loop_
_entity.id
_entity.type
_entity.pdbx_description
1 polymer ?
#
loop_
_entity_poly.entity_id
_entity_poly.type
_entity_poly.pdbx_seq_one_letter_code
_entity_poly.pdbx_strand_id
1 'polypeptide(L)'
;MCYYTSIPGSCNFETQDQEWTTVCGLTQDTTDDFDWNISNSAVTGQTDLHTDHTPGKGQRFLYVNSSTQKEGNRARITTTKFFPASLGVCRVRFWFWMFPSRQTGVLKVYTVEEHGMDILMWSSSRNEENKWMYGSVVLSSNSLFRVAFEAEVGWSQHTEFALDDISFTPECIDG
;
A
#
# COMPACT_ATOMS: atom_id res chain seq x y z
N MET A 1 -6.99 -23.56 2.47
CA MET A 1 -6.54 -22.94 3.74
C MET A 1 -5.41 -22.00 3.37
N CYS A 2 -5.69 -20.71 3.21
CA CYS A 2 -4.72 -19.74 2.69
C CYS A 2 -4.07 -18.98 3.85
N TYR A 3 -2.74 -18.96 3.84
CA TYR A 3 -1.82 -18.54 4.90
C TYR A 3 -1.66 -17.00 5.05
N TYR A 4 -2.64 -16.19 4.67
CA TYR A 4 -2.48 -14.72 4.67
C TYR A 4 -2.42 -14.09 6.08
N THR A 5 -2.70 -14.83 7.16
CA THR A 5 -3.14 -14.24 8.44
C THR A 5 -2.15 -14.26 9.61
N SER A 6 -0.90 -14.73 9.47
CA SER A 6 -0.02 -14.82 10.65
C SER A 6 0.89 -13.61 10.87
N ILE A 7 1.17 -12.79 9.84
CA ILE A 7 2.11 -11.67 9.96
C ILE A 7 1.37 -10.33 9.98
N PRO A 8 1.44 -9.56 11.08
CA PRO A 8 0.86 -8.23 11.19
C PRO A 8 1.22 -7.33 10.00
N GLY A 9 0.26 -6.58 9.48
CA GLY A 9 0.41 -5.78 8.25
C GLY A 9 0.02 -6.54 6.98
N SER A 10 -0.04 -7.88 6.99
CA SER A 10 -0.56 -8.64 5.85
C SER A 10 -2.08 -8.52 5.78
N CYS A 11 -2.60 -8.09 4.64
CA CYS A 11 -4.03 -7.88 4.47
C CYS A 11 -4.48 -7.92 3.01
N ASN A 12 -5.62 -8.56 2.78
CA ASN A 12 -6.37 -8.56 1.52
C ASN A 12 -7.61 -7.65 1.57
N PHE A 13 -7.75 -6.84 2.64
CA PHE A 13 -8.86 -5.89 2.83
C PHE A 13 -10.29 -6.47 2.80
N GLU A 14 -10.45 -7.79 2.89
CA GLU A 14 -11.75 -8.47 2.88
C GLU A 14 -12.47 -8.49 4.24
N THR A 15 -12.52 -7.34 4.92
CA THR A 15 -13.14 -7.18 6.24
C THR A 15 -14.61 -6.74 6.14
N GLN A 16 -15.52 -7.39 6.87
CA GLN A 16 -16.97 -7.14 6.77
C GLN A 16 -17.40 -5.72 7.20
N ASP A 17 -16.73 -5.09 8.17
CA ASP A 17 -17.23 -3.89 8.85
C ASP A 17 -16.33 -2.64 8.68
N GLN A 18 -15.57 -2.52 7.59
CA GLN A 18 -14.64 -1.39 7.33
C GLN A 18 -13.53 -1.17 8.39
N GLU A 19 -13.43 -2.01 9.42
CA GLU A 19 -12.38 -2.04 10.45
C GLU A 19 -11.03 -2.61 9.94
N TRP A 20 -10.65 -2.26 8.71
CA TRP A 20 -9.45 -2.79 8.07
C TRP A 20 -8.18 -2.38 8.82
N THR A 21 -8.13 -1.20 9.43
CA THR A 21 -6.97 -0.75 10.22
C THR A 21 -6.65 -1.72 11.35
N THR A 22 -7.64 -2.06 12.16
CA THR A 22 -7.51 -3.01 13.28
C THR A 22 -7.20 -4.41 12.80
N VAL A 23 -7.94 -4.92 11.80
CA VAL A 23 -7.79 -6.31 11.32
C VAL A 23 -6.47 -6.52 10.58
N CYS A 24 -6.07 -5.58 9.74
CA CYS A 24 -4.82 -5.63 8.99
C CYS A 24 -3.60 -5.27 9.84
N GLY A 25 -3.80 -4.67 11.02
CA GLY A 25 -2.70 -4.10 11.81
C GLY A 25 -2.01 -2.94 11.10
N LEU A 26 -2.78 -2.12 10.40
CA LEU A 26 -2.34 -0.93 9.67
C LEU A 26 -2.96 0.33 10.30
N THR A 27 -2.29 1.46 10.22
CA THR A 27 -2.78 2.74 10.72
C THR A 27 -2.48 3.84 9.71
N GLN A 28 -3.40 4.79 9.57
CA GLN A 28 -3.14 6.02 8.82
C GLN A 28 -2.14 6.88 9.58
N ASP A 29 -1.28 7.57 8.86
CA ASP A 29 -0.59 8.72 9.42
C ASP A 29 -1.63 9.83 9.69
N THR A 30 -1.43 10.61 10.75
CA THR A 30 -2.32 11.73 11.10
C THR A 30 -1.66 13.08 10.85
N THR A 31 -0.42 13.05 10.35
CA THR A 31 0.43 14.21 10.09
C THR A 31 0.67 14.45 8.60
N ASP A 32 0.11 13.58 7.74
CA ASP A 32 0.10 13.74 6.29
C ASP A 32 -1.10 14.58 5.83
N ASP A 33 -1.31 14.67 4.52
CA ASP A 33 -2.24 15.62 3.93
C ASP A 33 -3.66 15.06 3.76
N PHE A 34 -3.80 13.73 3.60
CA PHE A 34 -5.07 13.03 3.42
C PHE A 34 -4.95 11.51 3.58
N ASP A 35 -6.08 10.81 3.54
CA ASP A 35 -6.18 9.41 3.97
C ASP A 35 -6.43 8.40 2.84
N TRP A 36 -5.91 7.19 3.01
CA TRP A 36 -6.36 5.99 2.28
C TRP A 36 -7.81 5.62 2.64
N ASN A 37 -8.59 5.14 1.69
CA ASN A 37 -9.96 4.73 1.89
C ASN A 37 -10.16 3.29 1.41
N ILE A 38 -11.13 2.59 1.98
CA ILE A 38 -11.52 1.27 1.49
C ILE A 38 -12.64 1.43 0.47
N SER A 39 -12.49 0.79 -0.70
CA SER A 39 -13.58 0.67 -1.67
C SER A 39 -13.87 -0.79 -1.94
N ASN A 40 -15.12 -1.10 -2.28
CA ASN A 40 -15.59 -2.40 -2.78
C ASN A 40 -16.05 -2.37 -4.25
N SER A 41 -15.97 -1.21 -4.88
CA SER A 41 -16.46 -0.95 -6.23
C SER A 41 -15.28 -0.49 -7.08
N ALA A 42 -15.29 -0.85 -8.37
CA ALA A 42 -14.48 -0.17 -9.37
C ALA A 42 -14.74 1.34 -9.23
N VAL A 43 -13.88 2.03 -8.48
CA VAL A 43 -14.08 3.44 -8.15
C VAL A 43 -13.93 4.21 -9.44
N THR A 44 -14.84 5.16 -9.63
CA THR A 44 -15.03 6.02 -10.82
C THR A 44 -15.86 5.35 -11.92
N GLY A 45 -16.78 6.12 -12.50
CA GLY A 45 -17.62 5.70 -13.64
C GLY A 45 -16.85 5.47 -14.94
N GLN A 46 -15.71 4.79 -14.88
CA GLN A 46 -15.00 4.20 -15.99
C GLN A 46 -15.46 2.76 -16.09
N THR A 47 -16.39 2.52 -17.00
CA THR A 47 -16.93 1.21 -17.40
C THR A 47 -15.90 0.23 -17.99
N ASP A 48 -14.59 0.48 -17.80
CA ASP A 48 -13.49 -0.23 -18.47
C ASP A 48 -12.35 -0.70 -17.54
N LEU A 49 -12.59 -0.85 -16.24
CA LEU A 49 -11.68 -1.63 -15.37
C LEU A 49 -12.04 -3.13 -15.44
N HIS A 50 -11.88 -3.71 -16.63
CA HIS A 50 -12.20 -5.08 -16.98
C HIS A 50 -11.14 -6.12 -16.55
N THR A 51 -10.48 -5.94 -15.40
CA THR A 51 -9.55 -6.95 -14.87
C THR A 51 -9.42 -6.73 -13.36
N ASP A 52 -10.33 -7.30 -12.57
CA ASP A 52 -10.15 -8.64 -12.02
C ASP A 52 -8.67 -8.91 -11.75
N HIS A 53 -8.21 -8.50 -10.58
CA HIS A 53 -7.17 -9.25 -9.93
C HIS A 53 -7.69 -9.81 -8.61
N THR A 54 -8.59 -10.80 -8.70
CA THR A 54 -8.61 -11.87 -7.72
C THR A 54 -8.76 -13.23 -8.40
N PRO A 55 -7.78 -14.14 -8.24
CA PRO A 55 -8.12 -15.54 -8.07
C PRO A 55 -8.84 -15.72 -6.71
N GLY A 56 -10.16 -15.46 -6.66
CA GLY A 56 -11.03 -16.08 -5.66
C GLY A 56 -12.00 -15.27 -4.78
N LYS A 57 -12.55 -14.13 -5.24
CA LYS A 57 -13.66 -13.35 -4.59
C LYS A 57 -13.25 -12.17 -3.67
N GLY A 58 -12.28 -11.35 -4.05
CA GLY A 58 -12.02 -10.07 -3.39
C GLY A 58 -12.82 -8.96 -4.06
N GLN A 59 -13.56 -8.16 -3.29
CA GLN A 59 -14.22 -6.94 -3.78
C GLN A 59 -13.50 -5.68 -3.31
N ARG A 60 -12.69 -5.77 -2.25
CA ARG A 60 -12.17 -4.61 -1.52
C ARG A 60 -10.69 -4.41 -1.67
N PHE A 61 -10.31 -3.14 -1.82
CA PHE A 61 -8.94 -2.68 -1.88
C PHE A 61 -8.84 -1.32 -1.19
N LEU A 62 -7.62 -0.93 -0.82
CA LEU A 62 -7.35 0.43 -0.41
C LEU A 62 -7.13 1.31 -1.63
N TYR A 63 -7.63 2.53 -1.58
CA TYR A 63 -7.42 3.51 -2.62
C TYR A 63 -7.29 4.92 -2.06
N VAL A 64 -6.72 5.80 -2.85
CA VAL A 64 -6.66 7.24 -2.59
C VAL A 64 -7.26 7.97 -3.78
N ASN A 65 -8.13 8.94 -3.49
CA ASN A 65 -8.70 9.83 -4.50
C ASN A 65 -8.05 11.20 -4.38
N SER A 66 -7.27 11.60 -5.38
CA SER A 66 -6.58 12.89 -5.37
C SER A 66 -7.38 14.04 -5.97
N SER A 67 -8.64 13.86 -6.37
CA SER A 67 -9.35 14.84 -7.22
C SER A 67 -9.44 16.25 -6.60
N THR A 68 -9.36 16.33 -5.28
CA THR A 68 -9.35 17.57 -4.50
C THR A 68 -7.99 17.91 -3.89
N GLN A 69 -6.97 17.08 -4.15
CA GLN A 69 -5.62 17.19 -3.58
C GLN A 69 -4.68 17.99 -4.50
N LYS A 70 -3.62 18.53 -3.90
CA LYS A 70 -2.59 19.29 -4.61
C LYS A 70 -1.39 18.39 -4.91
N GLU A 71 -0.62 18.76 -5.93
CA GLU A 71 0.68 18.15 -6.18
C GLU A 71 1.53 18.18 -4.90
N GLY A 72 2.15 17.05 -4.60
CA GLY A 72 2.99 16.87 -3.41
C GLY A 72 2.22 16.48 -2.15
N ASN A 73 0.89 16.53 -2.14
CA ASN A 73 0.10 16.00 -1.03
C ASN A 73 0.35 14.49 -0.87
N ARG A 74 0.38 14.02 0.37
CA ARG A 74 0.68 12.64 0.72
C ARG A 74 -0.44 11.99 1.51
N ALA A 75 -0.64 10.70 1.23
CA ALA A 75 -1.44 9.80 2.02
C ALA A 75 -0.63 8.57 2.39
N ARG A 76 -0.56 8.24 3.67
CA ARG A 76 0.36 7.25 4.21
C ARG A 76 -0.33 6.30 5.18
N ILE A 77 -0.11 5.01 4.96
CA ILE A 77 -0.43 3.96 5.94
C ILE A 77 0.86 3.31 6.43
N THR A 78 0.85 2.88 7.69
CA THR A 78 2.02 2.25 8.33
C THR A 78 1.59 1.02 9.12
N THR A 79 2.45 0.00 9.20
CA THR A 79 2.23 -1.14 10.09
C THR A 79 2.24 -0.70 11.55
N THR A 80 1.27 -1.19 12.33
CA THR A 80 1.15 -0.85 13.76
C THR A 80 2.29 -1.43 14.59
N LYS A 81 2.75 -2.63 14.23
CA LYS A 81 3.85 -3.33 14.89
C LYS A 81 5.18 -3.11 14.18
N PHE A 82 6.23 -3.09 15.00
CA PHE A 82 7.60 -3.14 14.53
C PHE A 82 7.98 -4.57 14.14
N PHE A 83 8.72 -4.68 13.05
CA PHE A 83 9.50 -5.84 12.67
C PHE A 83 10.91 -5.75 13.28
N PRO A 84 11.57 -6.90 13.57
CA PRO A 84 12.97 -6.96 13.93
C PRO A 84 13.86 -6.29 12.86
N ALA A 85 15.06 -5.85 13.25
CA ALA A 85 16.08 -5.45 12.29
C ALA A 85 16.31 -6.58 11.27
N SER A 86 16.42 -6.23 9.99
CA SER A 86 16.57 -7.21 8.91
C SER A 86 17.50 -6.63 7.85
N LEU A 87 18.45 -7.43 7.35
CA LEU A 87 19.42 -7.02 6.34
C LEU A 87 19.15 -7.70 5.01
N GLY A 88 17.94 -7.48 4.48
CA GLY A 88 17.55 -7.90 3.14
C GLY A 88 16.95 -9.30 3.01
N VAL A 89 16.50 -9.91 4.12
CA VAL A 89 15.77 -11.18 4.11
C VAL A 89 14.25 -11.00 4.16
N CYS A 90 13.77 -10.01 4.91
CA CYS A 90 12.35 -9.64 4.95
C CYS A 90 11.89 -9.05 3.61
N ARG A 91 10.77 -9.54 3.09
CA ARG A 91 10.14 -9.01 1.88
C ARG A 91 8.68 -8.67 2.12
N VAL A 92 8.25 -7.55 1.56
CA VAL A 92 6.83 -7.20 1.41
C VAL A 92 6.41 -7.38 -0.04
N ARG A 93 5.23 -7.97 -0.22
CA ARG A 93 4.59 -8.27 -1.51
C ARG A 93 3.22 -7.66 -1.50
N PHE A 94 2.81 -7.08 -2.61
CA PHE A 94 1.52 -6.40 -2.71
C PHE A 94 1.12 -6.25 -4.16
N TRP A 95 -0.16 -6.05 -4.39
CA TRP A 95 -0.70 -5.59 -5.65
C TRP A 95 -0.98 -4.11 -5.56
N PHE A 96 -0.70 -3.39 -6.65
CA PHE A 96 -0.99 -1.97 -6.73
C PHE A 96 -1.49 -1.58 -8.11
N TRP A 97 -2.32 -0.57 -8.18
CA TRP A 97 -2.72 0.07 -9.42
C TRP A 97 -2.48 1.57 -9.30
N MET A 98 -2.14 2.18 -10.42
CA MET A 98 -1.97 3.63 -10.53
C MET A 98 -2.71 4.10 -11.76
N PHE A 99 -3.37 5.25 -11.69
CA PHE A 99 -4.00 5.84 -12.86
C PHE A 99 -2.98 5.96 -14.01
N PRO A 100 -3.32 5.57 -15.25
CA PRO A 100 -2.37 5.50 -16.36
C PRO A 100 -2.07 6.89 -16.95
N SER A 101 -1.28 7.68 -16.22
CA SER A 101 -0.81 9.00 -16.62
C SER A 101 0.64 9.21 -16.21
N ARG A 102 1.39 9.95 -17.02
CA ARG A 102 2.76 10.38 -16.68
C ARG A 102 2.80 11.38 -15.51
N GLN A 103 1.64 11.86 -15.09
CA GLN A 103 1.46 12.88 -14.07
C GLN A 103 0.73 12.36 -12.83
N THR A 104 0.54 11.05 -12.70
CA THR A 104 -0.12 10.42 -11.53
C THR A 104 0.69 10.59 -10.24
N GLY A 105 1.99 10.88 -10.29
CA GLY A 105 2.80 10.97 -9.07
C GLY A 105 3.46 9.64 -8.72
N VAL A 106 3.67 9.36 -7.42
CA VAL A 106 4.57 8.29 -6.97
C VAL A 106 3.96 7.48 -5.82
N LEU A 107 3.97 6.16 -5.95
CA LEU A 107 3.74 5.24 -4.83
C LEU A 107 5.08 4.80 -4.26
N LYS A 108 5.25 4.87 -2.95
CA LYS A 108 6.52 4.58 -2.25
C LYS A 108 6.31 3.57 -1.13
N VAL A 109 7.37 2.81 -0.84
CA VAL A 109 7.47 1.92 0.32
C VAL A 109 8.69 2.31 1.13
N TYR A 110 8.49 2.52 2.43
CA TYR A 110 9.51 2.88 3.39
C TYR A 110 9.65 1.84 4.48
N THR A 111 10.86 1.68 5.02
CA THR A 111 11.02 1.26 6.42
C THR A 111 11.13 2.49 7.29
N VAL A 112 10.43 2.47 8.43
CA VAL A 112 10.39 3.56 9.41
C VAL A 112 11.02 3.07 10.68
N GLU A 113 12.22 3.56 11.00
CA GLU A 113 12.91 3.19 12.23
C GLU A 113 12.16 3.69 13.47
N GLU A 114 12.43 3.11 14.65
CA GLU A 114 11.82 3.50 15.93
C GLU A 114 11.97 5.00 16.25
N HIS A 115 13.08 5.62 15.82
CA HIS A 115 13.32 7.05 15.99
C HIS A 115 12.67 7.94 14.91
N GLY A 116 11.85 7.36 14.03
CA GLY A 116 11.12 8.07 12.99
C GLY A 116 11.94 8.35 11.73
N MET A 117 13.09 7.71 11.54
CA MET A 117 13.86 7.84 10.30
C MET A 117 13.22 6.99 9.20
N ASP A 118 12.83 7.64 8.11
CA ASP A 118 12.31 7.00 6.90
C ASP A 118 13.47 6.60 5.97
N ILE A 119 13.49 5.32 5.56
CA ILE A 119 14.42 4.80 4.56
C ILE A 119 13.58 4.30 3.37
N LEU A 120 13.74 4.94 2.21
CA LEU A 120 13.04 4.57 0.99
C LEU A 120 13.54 3.22 0.47
N MET A 121 12.64 2.25 0.38
CA MET A 121 12.94 0.90 -0.11
C MET A 121 12.55 0.70 -1.56
N TRP A 122 11.47 1.34 -1.99
CA TRP A 122 10.95 1.18 -3.33
C TRP A 122 10.04 2.35 -3.70
N SER A 123 9.98 2.65 -4.99
CA SER A 123 9.02 3.60 -5.54
C SER A 123 8.61 3.21 -6.96
N SER A 124 7.37 3.50 -7.33
CA SER A 124 6.90 3.48 -8.71
C SER A 124 6.18 4.77 -9.05
N SER A 125 6.45 5.30 -10.23
CA SER A 125 5.83 6.53 -10.75
C SER A 125 5.23 6.35 -12.15
N ARG A 126 5.11 5.10 -12.62
CA ARG A 126 4.66 4.79 -13.99
C ARG A 126 3.70 3.61 -13.99
N ASN A 127 2.52 3.84 -14.54
CA ASN A 127 1.65 2.78 -15.05
C ASN A 127 1.26 3.16 -16.48
N GLU A 128 1.76 2.45 -17.47
CA GLU A 128 1.43 2.71 -18.88
C GLU A 128 0.34 1.75 -19.40
N GLU A 129 -0.06 0.76 -18.60
CA GLU A 129 -0.85 -0.39 -19.08
C GLU A 129 -2.22 -0.55 -18.39
N ASN A 130 -2.69 0.48 -17.65
CA ASN A 130 -3.99 0.48 -16.94
C ASN A 130 -4.36 -0.84 -16.26
N LYS A 131 -3.39 -1.49 -15.61
CA LYS A 131 -3.55 -2.80 -15.00
C LYS A 131 -2.97 -2.84 -13.59
N TRP A 132 -3.43 -3.79 -12.80
CA TRP A 132 -2.81 -4.14 -11.54
C TRP A 132 -1.38 -4.64 -11.78
N MET A 133 -0.46 -4.15 -10.96
CA MET A 133 0.95 -4.49 -10.98
C MET A 133 1.34 -5.15 -9.67
N TYR A 134 2.32 -6.03 -9.74
CA TYR A 134 2.83 -6.74 -8.58
C TYR A 134 4.12 -6.09 -8.07
N GLY A 135 4.12 -5.72 -6.80
CA GLY A 135 5.29 -5.24 -6.06
C GLY A 135 5.90 -6.36 -5.21
N SER A 136 7.23 -6.46 -5.21
CA SER A 136 7.99 -7.34 -4.31
C SER A 136 9.26 -6.62 -3.89
N VAL A 137 9.27 -6.14 -2.64
CA VAL A 137 10.27 -5.22 -2.12
C VAL A 137 11.05 -5.91 -1.02
N VAL A 138 12.38 -5.87 -1.14
CA VAL A 138 13.29 -6.29 -0.07
C VAL A 138 13.36 -5.16 0.96
N LEU A 139 13.08 -5.47 2.22
CA LEU A 139 13.09 -4.52 3.32
C LEU A 139 14.41 -4.66 4.09
N SER A 140 14.96 -3.52 4.52
CA SER A 140 16.23 -3.50 5.24
C SER A 140 16.29 -2.41 6.30
N SER A 141 16.60 -2.75 7.54
CA SER A 141 16.86 -1.77 8.58
C SER A 141 17.86 -2.33 9.60
N ASN A 142 18.71 -1.46 10.14
CA ASN A 142 19.64 -1.82 11.21
C ASN A 142 18.95 -1.82 12.59
N SER A 143 17.72 -1.35 12.67
CA SER A 143 16.94 -1.20 13.89
C SER A 143 15.54 -1.79 13.72
N LEU A 144 14.77 -1.86 14.81
CA LEU A 144 13.34 -2.16 14.73
C LEU A 144 12.68 -1.19 13.76
N PHE A 145 11.85 -1.70 12.85
CA PHE A 145 11.22 -0.86 11.84
C PHE A 145 9.75 -1.18 11.61
N ARG A 146 8.97 -0.17 11.24
CA ARG A 146 7.64 -0.35 10.63
C ARG A 146 7.76 -0.23 9.13
N VAL A 147 6.73 -0.65 8.41
CA VAL A 147 6.66 -0.52 6.95
C VAL A 147 5.55 0.44 6.61
N ALA A 148 5.85 1.44 5.79
CA ALA A 148 4.89 2.43 5.35
C ALA A 148 4.71 2.38 3.83
N PHE A 149 3.47 2.56 3.40
CA PHE A 149 3.09 2.79 2.01
C PHE A 149 2.61 4.23 1.90
N GLU A 150 3.20 5.00 0.99
CA GLU A 150 2.90 6.41 0.80
C GLU A 150 2.55 6.67 -0.67
N ALA A 151 1.38 7.27 -0.91
CA ALA A 151 1.01 7.81 -2.20
C ALA A 151 1.27 9.32 -2.20
N GLU A 152 2.09 9.80 -3.13
CA GLU A 152 2.36 11.22 -3.37
C GLU A 152 1.68 11.66 -4.66
N VAL A 153 0.82 12.68 -4.55
CA VAL A 153 0.01 13.19 -5.65
C VAL A 153 0.88 13.92 -6.67
N GLY A 154 0.74 13.56 -7.95
CA GLY A 154 1.40 14.25 -9.06
C GLY A 154 0.60 15.45 -9.60
N TRP A 155 0.93 15.89 -10.81
CA TRP A 155 0.29 17.05 -11.46
C TRP A 155 -1.12 16.77 -12.00
N SER A 156 -1.50 15.50 -12.17
CA SER A 156 -2.79 15.10 -12.77
C SER A 156 -3.94 15.34 -11.80
N GLN A 157 -5.02 15.98 -12.27
CA GLN A 157 -6.29 16.12 -11.53
C GLN A 157 -6.96 14.78 -11.19
N HIS A 158 -6.61 13.72 -11.92
CA HIS A 158 -7.01 12.35 -11.62
C HIS A 158 -5.75 11.56 -11.31
N THR A 159 -5.33 11.63 -10.04
CA THR A 159 -4.32 10.77 -9.49
C THR A 159 -5.03 9.81 -8.54
N GLU A 160 -5.05 8.54 -8.93
CA GLU A 160 -5.63 7.50 -8.09
C GLU A 160 -4.58 6.40 -7.95
N PHE A 161 -4.38 5.97 -6.72
CA PHE A 161 -3.58 4.81 -6.40
C PHE A 161 -4.46 3.82 -5.68
N ALA A 162 -4.22 2.54 -5.91
CA ALA A 162 -4.85 1.46 -5.17
C ALA A 162 -3.81 0.45 -4.69
N LEU A 163 -4.08 -0.17 -3.55
CA LEU A 163 -3.28 -1.21 -2.91
C LEU A 163 -4.18 -2.39 -2.55
N ASP A 164 -3.70 -3.60 -2.79
CA ASP A 164 -4.39 -4.83 -2.42
C ASP A 164 -3.38 -5.94 -2.06
N ASP A 165 -3.86 -7.00 -1.39
CA ASP A 165 -3.13 -8.24 -1.15
C ASP A 165 -1.71 -8.05 -0.57
N ILE A 166 -1.60 -7.17 0.44
CA ILE A 166 -0.35 -6.93 1.16
C ILE A 166 0.01 -8.20 1.93
N SER A 167 1.24 -8.67 1.77
CA SER A 167 1.76 -9.82 2.50
C SER A 167 3.26 -9.66 2.79
N PHE A 168 3.64 -10.08 3.99
CA PHE A 168 5.03 -10.14 4.41
C PHE A 168 5.52 -11.58 4.36
N THR A 169 6.81 -11.79 4.09
CA THR A 169 7.40 -13.13 4.15
C THR A 169 7.71 -13.54 5.59
N PRO A 170 7.78 -14.84 5.92
CA PRO A 170 8.08 -15.31 7.28
C PRO A 170 9.34 -14.72 7.88
N GLU A 171 10.36 -14.44 7.06
CA GLU A 171 11.63 -13.87 7.51
C GLU A 171 11.46 -12.48 8.15
N CYS A 172 10.33 -11.79 7.89
CA CYS A 172 10.02 -10.51 8.53
C CYS A 172 9.76 -10.62 10.03
N ILE A 173 9.41 -11.80 10.56
CA ILE A 173 9.23 -11.99 12.02
C ILE A 173 10.43 -12.69 12.68
N ASP A 174 11.34 -13.25 11.90
CA ASP A 174 12.48 -14.02 12.40
C ASP A 174 13.76 -13.17 12.58
N GLY A 175 13.87 -12.04 11.87
CA GLY A 175 15.01 -11.11 11.94
C GLY A 175 16.11 -11.41 10.92
#